data_AF-A0A1H1T9N7-F1
#
_entry.id   AF-A0A1H1T9N7-F1
#
_cell.length_a   1.000
_cell.length_b   1.000
_cell.length_c   1.000
_cell.angle_alpha   90.00
_cell.angle_beta   90.00
_cell.angle_gamma   90.00
#
_symmetry.space_group_name_H-M   'P 1'
#
loop_
_entity.id
_entity.type
_entity.pdbx_description
1 polymer ?
#
loop_
_entity_poly.entity_id
_entity_poly.type
_entity_poly.pdbx_seq_one_letter_code
_entity_poly.pdbx_strand_id
1 'polypeptide(L)'
;MDTFTSSGKSAVALLATGEPTSAHEQHVHKHLGTRIAALLGIEFAELRDAGQVIPPGLYVIPYTTLVAPQPTISTDNDLFGGLVAQPFMATKAISHPLVSDNATAPTGWTERFMEVAGDVVLRGFSAFDVDDALRAGQILLQQGPLRAKEVLGRAGRGQRVIQSVAELEAWLGQQNASLVRKDGVVLEQNLLSVKTYSVGQVRIAGITASYFGTQNLTRANDGEAVYGGSDLWLVRGDYAALLQQMNEPLARAAIRQAALYEQAAEAAFPGFIASRRNCDVAVGIDPTGQQRSGVLEQSWRIGGASSAEIHALEAFAADPTLQRLQASSWEAYGDTPIIPQGVSVLYLGDAPSTGPITIGVRISPWQQPAKP
;
A
#
# COMPACT_ATOMS: atom_id res chain seq x y z
N MET A 1 -7.99 27.31 -19.62
CA MET A 1 -8.06 27.14 -18.16
C MET A 1 -9.47 26.68 -17.86
N ASP A 2 -9.73 25.40 -18.08
CA ASP A 2 -10.99 24.82 -17.61
C ASP A 2 -10.84 24.66 -16.11
N THR A 3 -11.64 25.43 -15.39
CA THR A 3 -11.74 25.40 -13.94
C THR A 3 -12.27 24.03 -13.55
N PHE A 4 -11.38 23.18 -13.01
CA PHE A 4 -11.79 21.96 -12.33
C PHE A 4 -12.86 22.35 -11.31
N THR A 5 -14.06 21.81 -11.49
CA THR A 5 -15.24 22.12 -10.69
C THR A 5 -14.90 21.92 -9.21
N SER A 6 -15.02 23.02 -8.43
CA SER A 6 -14.85 23.04 -6.98
C SER A 6 -15.60 21.85 -6.36
N SER A 7 -14.87 20.99 -5.68
CA SER A 7 -15.37 19.80 -4.98
C SER A 7 -16.27 20.15 -3.78
N GLY A 8 -16.69 21.42 -3.64
CA GLY A 8 -17.33 21.95 -2.44
C GLY A 8 -16.43 21.93 -1.20
N LYS A 9 -15.15 21.58 -1.36
CA LYS A 9 -14.17 21.53 -0.27
C LYS A 9 -13.51 22.89 -0.10
N SER A 10 -13.33 23.30 1.15
CA SER A 10 -12.68 24.56 1.52
C SER A 10 -11.21 24.37 1.89
N ALA A 11 -10.83 23.20 2.40
CA ALA A 11 -9.46 22.91 2.78
C ALA A 11 -9.10 21.42 2.73
N VAL A 12 -7.80 21.15 2.61
CA VAL A 12 -7.18 19.83 2.84
C VAL A 12 -6.78 19.71 4.31
N ALA A 13 -7.12 18.60 4.97
CA ALA A 13 -6.72 18.34 6.35
C ALA A 13 -6.04 16.97 6.50
N LEU A 14 -4.95 16.92 7.25
CA LEU A 14 -4.37 15.65 7.72
C LEU A 14 -5.18 15.11 8.89
N LEU A 15 -5.47 13.80 8.87
CA LEU A 15 -6.11 13.11 9.98
C LEU A 15 -5.13 12.12 10.61
N ALA A 16 -4.77 12.38 11.87
CA ALA A 16 -3.99 11.46 12.69
C ALA A 16 -4.85 10.26 13.12
N THR A 17 -4.91 9.24 12.24
CA THR A 17 -5.60 7.96 12.49
C THR A 17 -4.58 6.87 12.87
N GLY A 18 -4.99 5.94 13.73
CA GLY A 18 -4.15 4.80 14.12
C GLY A 18 -3.03 5.16 15.09
N GLU A 19 -1.95 4.38 15.08
CA GLU A 19 -0.78 4.62 15.92
C GLU A 19 -0.04 5.92 15.53
N PRO A 20 0.61 6.60 16.49
CA PRO A 20 1.38 7.80 16.22
C PRO A 20 2.41 7.56 15.11
N THR A 21 2.30 8.32 14.02
CA THR A 21 3.32 8.35 12.98
C THR A 21 4.56 9.05 13.50
N SER A 22 5.74 8.61 13.07
CA SER A 22 7.01 9.24 13.43
C SER A 22 7.08 10.71 12.98
N ALA A 23 7.95 11.50 13.61
CA ALA A 23 8.07 12.94 13.32
C ALA A 23 8.43 13.21 11.84
N HIS A 24 9.24 12.36 11.22
CA HIS A 24 9.60 12.50 9.81
C HIS A 24 8.41 12.19 8.89
N GLU A 25 7.61 11.16 9.18
CA GLU A 25 6.38 10.85 8.43
C GLU A 25 5.39 12.02 8.53
N GLN A 26 5.19 12.60 9.71
CA GLN A 26 4.31 13.77 9.89
C GLN A 26 4.78 14.97 9.04
N HIS A 27 6.10 15.22 9.01
CA HIS A 27 6.67 16.29 8.20
C HIS A 27 6.42 16.07 6.71
N VAL A 28 6.72 14.86 6.21
CA VAL A 28 6.49 14.51 4.80
C VAL A 28 5.00 14.57 4.47
N HIS A 29 4.11 14.05 5.33
CA HIS A 29 2.68 14.12 5.11
C HIS A 29 2.16 15.56 5.04
N LYS A 30 2.69 16.49 5.87
CA LYS A 30 2.36 17.93 5.79
C LYS A 30 2.82 18.55 4.47
N HIS A 31 4.03 18.21 4.02
CA HIS A 31 4.54 18.66 2.73
C HIS A 31 3.67 18.17 1.57
N LEU A 32 3.32 16.89 1.58
CA LEU A 32 2.45 16.28 0.58
C LEU A 32 1.02 16.82 0.63
N GLY A 33 0.47 17.08 1.83
CA GLY A 33 -0.85 17.68 2.00
C GLY A 33 -0.94 19.10 1.43
N THR A 34 0.11 19.90 1.61
CA THR A 34 0.19 21.25 1.01
C THR A 34 0.14 21.19 -0.53
N ARG A 35 0.81 20.20 -1.12
CA ARG A 35 0.82 19.99 -2.57
C ARG A 35 -0.53 19.51 -3.10
N ILE A 36 -1.19 18.61 -2.38
CA ILE A 36 -2.56 18.19 -2.70
C ILE A 36 -3.52 19.39 -2.63
N ALA A 37 -3.36 20.27 -1.63
CA ALA A 37 -4.16 21.49 -1.52
C ALA A 37 -3.97 22.41 -2.74
N ALA A 38 -2.72 22.59 -3.18
CA ALA A 38 -2.40 23.34 -4.39
C ALA A 38 -3.00 22.72 -5.66
N LEU A 39 -2.94 21.39 -5.81
CA LEU A 39 -3.58 20.65 -6.91
C LEU A 39 -5.10 20.84 -6.95
N LEU A 40 -5.74 20.86 -5.78
CA LEU A 40 -7.18 21.05 -5.64
C LEU A 40 -7.60 22.53 -5.72
N GLY A 41 -6.65 23.47 -5.65
CA GLY A 41 -6.94 24.91 -5.62
C GLY A 41 -7.61 25.38 -4.32
N ILE A 42 -7.33 24.71 -3.19
CA ILE A 42 -7.92 25.01 -1.87
C ILE A 42 -6.82 25.17 -0.81
N GLU A 43 -7.18 25.64 0.38
CA GLU A 43 -6.21 25.86 1.46
C GLU A 43 -5.75 24.55 2.12
N PHE A 44 -4.56 24.56 2.72
CA PHE A 44 -4.13 23.49 3.62
C PHE A 44 -4.42 23.88 5.07
N ALA A 45 -5.22 23.07 5.76
CA ALA A 45 -5.55 23.25 7.17
C ALA A 45 -4.59 22.46 8.08
N GLU A 46 -4.52 22.84 9.35
CA GLU A 46 -3.70 22.17 10.35
C GLU A 46 -4.12 20.70 10.59
N LEU A 47 -3.19 19.94 11.20
CA LEU A 47 -3.40 18.54 11.60
C LEU A 47 -4.60 18.42 12.55
N ARG A 48 -5.44 17.40 12.35
CA ARG A 48 -6.58 17.08 13.21
C ARG A 48 -6.49 15.66 13.73
N ASP A 49 -6.96 15.47 14.97
CA ASP A 49 -7.13 14.14 15.56
C ASP A 49 -8.34 13.42 14.96
N ALA A 50 -8.17 12.14 14.62
CA ALA A 50 -9.22 11.32 14.01
C ALA A 50 -10.42 11.03 14.94
N GLY A 51 -10.28 11.28 16.25
CA GLY A 51 -11.36 11.10 17.23
C GLY A 51 -12.50 12.13 17.09
N GLN A 52 -12.32 13.17 16.25
CA GLN A 52 -13.36 14.14 15.94
C GLN A 52 -14.10 13.75 14.65
N VAL A 53 -15.43 13.91 14.64
CA VAL A 53 -16.22 13.78 13.40
C VAL A 53 -15.64 14.74 12.36
N ILE A 54 -15.25 14.20 11.21
CA ILE A 54 -14.68 14.98 10.11
C ILE A 54 -15.70 16.05 9.70
N PRO A 55 -15.38 17.35 9.84
CA PRO A 55 -16.29 18.41 9.44
C PRO A 55 -16.65 18.32 7.95
N PRO A 56 -17.87 18.72 7.56
CA PRO A 56 -18.21 18.85 6.15
C PRO A 56 -17.30 19.88 5.47
N GLY A 57 -17.07 19.72 4.17
CA GLY A 57 -16.25 20.64 3.39
C GLY A 57 -14.73 20.43 3.48
N LEU A 58 -14.25 19.38 4.14
CA LEU A 58 -12.83 19.01 4.10
C LEU A 58 -12.54 17.92 3.08
N TYR A 59 -11.39 18.05 2.39
CA TYR A 59 -10.71 16.97 1.71
C TYR A 59 -9.69 16.38 2.68
N VAL A 60 -9.77 15.08 3.00
CA VAL A 60 -8.98 14.52 4.10
C VAL A 60 -7.84 13.62 3.65
N ILE A 61 -6.75 13.62 4.40
CA ILE A 61 -5.60 12.75 4.18
C ILE A 61 -5.37 11.96 5.47
N PRO A 62 -5.95 10.76 5.60
CA PRO A 62 -5.79 9.95 6.80
C PRO A 62 -4.46 9.18 6.79
N TYR A 63 -3.83 9.05 7.96
CA TYR A 63 -2.58 8.29 8.12
C TYR A 63 -2.76 6.79 7.90
N THR A 64 -3.97 6.28 8.11
CA THR A 64 -4.38 4.91 7.85
C THR A 64 -5.66 4.91 7.04
N THR A 65 -5.98 3.82 6.36
CA THR A 65 -7.29 3.65 5.71
C THR A 65 -8.40 3.91 6.74
N LEU A 66 -9.41 4.70 6.37
CA LEU A 66 -10.54 4.98 7.23
C LEU A 66 -11.44 3.75 7.34
N VAL A 67 -12.10 3.62 8.49
CA VAL A 67 -13.14 2.62 8.71
C VAL A 67 -14.48 3.33 8.89
N ALA A 68 -15.52 2.81 8.23
CA ALA A 68 -16.88 3.32 8.31
C ALA A 68 -17.44 3.24 9.76
N PRO A 69 -18.41 4.10 10.11
CA PRO A 69 -19.03 5.13 9.29
C PRO A 69 -18.20 6.42 9.20
N GLN A 70 -18.17 7.03 8.01
CA GLN A 70 -17.59 8.35 7.76
C GLN A 70 -18.57 9.17 6.89
N PRO A 71 -19.59 9.82 7.48
CA PRO A 71 -20.73 10.37 6.74
C PRO A 71 -20.36 11.54 5.79
N THR A 72 -19.18 12.14 5.96
CA THR A 72 -18.68 13.21 5.10
C THR A 72 -17.78 12.71 3.96
N ILE A 73 -17.54 11.39 3.89
CA ILE A 73 -16.79 10.72 2.83
C ILE A 73 -17.77 9.90 1.99
N SER A 74 -17.97 10.32 0.74
CA SER A 74 -18.96 9.77 -0.18
C SER A 74 -18.37 9.31 -1.51
N THR A 75 -17.25 9.90 -1.93
CA THR A 75 -16.56 9.62 -3.19
C THR A 75 -15.04 9.71 -3.02
N ASP A 76 -14.30 9.31 -4.05
CA ASP A 76 -12.85 9.50 -4.14
C ASP A 76 -12.42 10.98 -4.20
N ASN A 77 -13.36 11.93 -4.37
CA ASN A 77 -13.09 13.37 -4.28
C ASN A 77 -13.10 13.92 -2.83
N ASP A 78 -13.32 13.07 -1.83
CA ASP A 78 -13.41 13.49 -0.42
C ASP A 78 -12.13 13.23 0.38
N LEU A 79 -11.21 12.41 -0.13
CA LEU A 79 -10.00 12.00 0.59
C LEU A 79 -8.84 11.65 -0.34
N PHE A 80 -7.61 11.65 0.17
CA PHE A 80 -6.46 10.95 -0.40
C PHE A 80 -6.15 9.70 0.43
N GLY A 81 -6.63 8.54 -0.03
CA GLY A 81 -6.60 7.28 0.71
C GLY A 81 -7.84 6.45 0.41
N GLY A 82 -8.29 5.65 1.37
CA GLY A 82 -9.49 4.83 1.23
C GLY A 82 -10.35 4.75 2.49
N LEU A 83 -11.57 4.30 2.28
CA LEU A 83 -12.59 4.00 3.28
C LEU A 83 -13.04 2.55 3.09
N VAL A 84 -13.04 1.79 4.18
CA VAL A 84 -13.49 0.39 4.21
C VAL A 84 -14.60 0.19 5.24
N ALA A 85 -15.41 -0.85 5.04
CA ALA A 85 -16.49 -1.16 5.98
C ALA A 85 -15.99 -1.79 7.28
N GLN A 86 -14.89 -2.54 7.23
CA GLN A 86 -14.36 -3.27 8.38
C GLN A 86 -12.83 -3.17 8.44
N PRO A 87 -12.21 -3.16 9.65
CA PRO A 87 -10.77 -2.95 9.80
C PRO A 87 -9.90 -3.96 9.05
N PHE A 88 -10.28 -5.24 9.00
CA PHE A 88 -9.47 -6.29 8.34
C PHE A 88 -9.25 -6.02 6.85
N MET A 89 -10.17 -5.30 6.20
CA MET A 89 -10.08 -4.95 4.79
C MET A 89 -8.88 -4.02 4.52
N ALA A 90 -8.51 -3.22 5.52
CA ALA A 90 -7.37 -2.31 5.44
C ALA A 90 -6.01 -2.99 5.71
N THR A 91 -5.97 -4.31 5.93
CA THR A 91 -4.77 -5.07 6.26
C THR A 91 -4.51 -6.18 5.25
N LYS A 92 -3.37 -6.88 5.40
CA LYS A 92 -3.03 -8.05 4.59
C LYS A 92 -4.01 -9.23 4.76
N ALA A 93 -4.84 -9.21 5.81
CA ALA A 93 -5.80 -10.27 6.08
C ALA A 93 -6.87 -10.40 4.99
N ILE A 94 -7.14 -9.33 4.24
CA ILE A 94 -8.08 -9.37 3.11
C ILE A 94 -7.60 -10.29 1.98
N SER A 95 -6.29 -10.53 1.85
CA SER A 95 -5.67 -11.14 0.66
C SER A 95 -5.85 -12.66 0.55
N HIS A 96 -6.41 -13.34 1.55
CA HIS A 96 -6.45 -14.81 1.59
C HIS A 96 -7.77 -15.35 2.14
N PRO A 97 -8.21 -16.54 1.71
CA PRO A 97 -9.39 -17.20 2.27
C PRO A 97 -9.14 -17.65 3.71
N LEU A 98 -10.22 -18.04 4.39
CA LEU A 98 -10.11 -18.80 5.64
C LEU A 98 -9.79 -20.27 5.34
N VAL A 99 -9.34 -21.01 6.35
CA VAL A 99 -8.97 -22.43 6.20
C VAL A 99 -10.16 -23.35 5.89
N SER A 100 -11.37 -22.94 6.28
CA SER A 100 -12.61 -23.67 6.06
C SER A 100 -13.83 -22.78 6.34
N ASP A 101 -15.00 -23.16 5.84
CA ASP A 101 -16.27 -22.46 6.07
C ASP A 101 -16.66 -22.32 7.56
N ASN A 102 -16.16 -23.23 8.41
CA ASN A 102 -16.37 -23.22 9.87
C ASN A 102 -15.28 -22.47 10.65
N ALA A 103 -14.33 -21.82 9.97
CA ALA A 103 -13.26 -21.07 10.63
C ALA A 103 -13.79 -19.77 11.24
N THR A 104 -13.08 -19.25 12.23
CA THR A 104 -13.36 -17.97 12.85
C THR A 104 -13.15 -16.85 11.83
N ALA A 105 -14.21 -16.06 11.62
CA ALA A 105 -14.23 -14.94 10.70
C ALA A 105 -14.52 -13.62 11.43
N PRO A 106 -13.90 -12.50 11.03
CA PRO A 106 -14.27 -11.19 11.55
C PRO A 106 -15.63 -10.77 11.00
N THR A 107 -16.26 -9.81 11.67
CA THR A 107 -17.50 -9.18 11.18
C THR A 107 -17.32 -8.67 9.75
N GLY A 108 -18.29 -8.96 8.88
CA GLY A 108 -18.30 -8.51 7.49
C GLY A 108 -17.37 -9.30 6.55
N TRP A 109 -16.82 -10.43 6.99
CA TRP A 109 -16.10 -11.34 6.11
C TRP A 109 -17.01 -11.93 5.01
N THR A 110 -16.47 -12.07 3.81
CA THR A 110 -17.15 -12.71 2.67
C THR A 110 -16.15 -13.41 1.77
N GLU A 111 -16.53 -14.56 1.23
CA GLU A 111 -15.71 -15.31 0.27
C GLU A 111 -15.67 -14.65 -1.11
N ARG A 112 -16.60 -13.73 -1.39
CA ARG A 112 -16.74 -13.07 -2.70
C ARG A 112 -15.46 -12.40 -3.19
N PHE A 113 -14.66 -11.87 -2.26
CA PHE A 113 -13.36 -11.30 -2.60
C PHE A 113 -12.43 -12.37 -3.20
N MET A 114 -12.31 -13.52 -2.53
CA MET A 114 -11.43 -14.60 -2.97
C MET A 114 -11.94 -15.34 -4.21
N GLU A 115 -13.26 -15.38 -4.45
CA GLU A 115 -13.82 -15.87 -5.71
C GLU A 115 -13.29 -15.11 -6.93
N VAL A 116 -12.92 -13.83 -6.77
CA VAL A 116 -12.42 -12.97 -7.85
C VAL A 116 -10.90 -12.80 -7.78
N ALA A 117 -10.35 -12.61 -6.58
CA ALA A 117 -8.92 -12.34 -6.36
C ALA A 117 -8.05 -13.59 -6.20
N GLY A 118 -8.63 -14.78 -6.07
CA GLY A 118 -7.92 -16.02 -5.73
C GLY A 118 -6.72 -16.34 -6.62
N ASP A 119 -6.83 -16.10 -7.92
CA ASP A 119 -5.77 -16.39 -8.90
C ASP A 119 -4.70 -15.30 -8.99
N VAL A 120 -4.88 -14.17 -8.29
CA VAL A 120 -3.96 -13.03 -8.33
C VAL A 120 -3.24 -12.78 -7.02
N VAL A 121 -3.46 -13.61 -6.01
CA VAL A 121 -2.71 -13.67 -4.75
C VAL A 121 -1.87 -14.94 -4.70
N LEU A 122 -0.91 -15.01 -3.78
CA LEU A 122 -0.22 -16.27 -3.52
C LEU A 122 -1.15 -17.23 -2.79
N ARG A 123 -0.84 -18.53 -2.86
CA ARG A 123 -1.54 -19.52 -2.03
C ARG A 123 -1.33 -19.18 -0.55
N GLY A 124 -2.40 -19.03 0.20
CA GLY A 124 -2.33 -18.73 1.62
C GLY A 124 -3.69 -18.73 2.30
N PHE A 125 -3.67 -18.37 3.57
CA PHE A 125 -4.83 -18.28 4.45
C PHE A 125 -4.69 -17.08 5.38
N SER A 126 -5.83 -16.46 5.66
CA SER A 126 -6.00 -15.55 6.79
C SER A 126 -6.65 -16.33 7.94
N ALA A 127 -6.21 -16.07 9.17
CA ALA A 127 -6.74 -16.71 10.36
C ALA A 127 -6.97 -15.71 11.49
N PHE A 128 -8.12 -15.82 12.15
CA PHE A 128 -8.54 -14.99 13.29
C PHE A 128 -8.67 -15.83 14.57
N ASP A 129 -8.12 -17.03 14.54
CA ASP A 129 -7.99 -17.92 15.69
C ASP A 129 -6.68 -18.70 15.55
N VAL A 130 -6.06 -19.03 16.69
CA VAL A 130 -4.75 -19.69 16.71
C VAL A 130 -4.85 -21.13 16.21
N ASP A 131 -5.94 -21.84 16.51
CA ASP A 131 -6.14 -23.21 16.07
C ASP A 131 -6.40 -23.24 14.55
N ASP A 132 -7.14 -22.26 14.04
CA ASP A 132 -7.36 -22.09 12.59
C ASP A 132 -6.04 -21.79 11.86
N ALA A 133 -5.19 -20.95 12.45
CA ALA A 133 -3.86 -20.66 11.92
C ALA A 133 -2.96 -21.90 11.93
N LEU A 134 -3.01 -22.73 12.98
CA LEU A 134 -2.28 -23.99 13.02
C LEU A 134 -2.72 -24.94 11.90
N ARG A 135 -4.03 -25.12 11.72
CA ARG A 135 -4.60 -25.97 10.65
C ARG A 135 -4.19 -25.46 9.26
N ALA A 136 -4.31 -24.15 9.04
CA ALA A 136 -3.91 -23.50 7.78
C ALA A 136 -2.42 -23.72 7.48
N GLY A 137 -1.56 -23.49 8.47
CA GLY A 137 -0.12 -23.65 8.30
C GLY A 137 0.29 -25.11 8.07
N GLN A 138 -0.36 -26.08 8.71
CA GLN A 138 -0.15 -27.50 8.44
C GLN A 138 -0.46 -27.87 6.98
N ILE A 139 -1.52 -27.29 6.40
CA ILE A 139 -1.87 -27.49 4.98
C ILE A 139 -0.79 -26.91 4.06
N LEU A 140 -0.30 -25.71 4.35
CA LEU A 140 0.73 -25.06 3.54
C LEU A 140 2.08 -25.80 3.63
N LEU A 141 2.46 -26.26 4.83
CA LEU A 141 3.73 -26.96 5.06
C LEU A 141 3.86 -28.28 4.29
N GLN A 142 2.74 -28.90 3.90
CA GLN A 142 2.76 -30.07 3.01
C GLN A 142 3.32 -29.77 1.62
N GLN A 143 3.38 -28.50 1.21
CA GLN A 143 3.89 -28.05 -0.09
C GLN A 143 5.21 -27.28 -0.01
N GLY A 144 5.75 -27.10 1.19
CA GLY A 144 7.00 -26.41 1.45
C GLY A 144 6.86 -25.29 2.49
N PRO A 145 7.94 -24.53 2.72
CA PRO A 145 7.96 -23.47 3.73
C PRO A 145 6.88 -22.41 3.49
N LEU A 146 6.30 -21.92 4.58
CA LEU A 146 5.35 -20.81 4.56
C LEU A 146 5.99 -19.54 5.11
N ARG A 147 5.41 -18.40 4.78
CA ARG A 147 5.69 -17.10 5.37
C ARG A 147 4.51 -16.71 6.23
N ALA A 148 4.76 -16.60 7.54
CA ALA A 148 3.80 -16.08 8.50
C ALA A 148 3.98 -14.57 8.66
N LYS A 149 2.88 -13.83 8.75
CA LYS A 149 2.86 -12.37 8.87
C LYS A 149 1.87 -11.94 9.95
N GLU A 150 2.32 -11.07 10.84
CA GLU A 150 1.44 -10.23 11.64
C GLU A 150 0.82 -9.17 10.72
N VAL A 151 -0.50 -9.00 10.74
CA VAL A 151 -1.19 -8.18 9.73
C VAL A 151 -0.86 -6.70 9.82
N LEU A 152 -0.54 -6.22 11.03
CA LEU A 152 -0.20 -4.82 11.32
C LEU A 152 1.28 -4.53 11.11
N GLY A 153 2.11 -5.54 10.82
CA GLY A 153 3.51 -5.38 10.49
C GLY A 153 3.70 -4.50 9.25
N ARG A 154 4.62 -3.52 9.34
CA ARG A 154 4.93 -2.56 8.27
C ARG A 154 6.38 -2.69 7.82
N ALA A 155 6.68 -2.23 6.61
CA ALA A 155 8.03 -2.17 6.04
C ALA A 155 8.81 -3.50 6.14
N GLY A 156 8.10 -4.61 5.95
CA GLY A 156 8.68 -5.95 6.01
C GLY A 156 9.00 -6.49 7.40
N ARG A 157 8.66 -5.78 8.48
CA ARG A 157 8.78 -6.26 9.86
C ARG A 157 7.57 -7.13 10.25
N GLY A 158 7.74 -7.99 11.26
CA GLY A 158 6.65 -8.84 11.79
C GLY A 158 6.31 -10.04 10.90
N GLN A 159 7.29 -10.55 10.15
CA GLN A 159 7.11 -11.73 9.29
C GLN A 159 8.27 -12.72 9.43
N ARG A 160 7.93 -14.01 9.33
CA ARG A 160 8.85 -15.13 9.58
C ARG A 160 8.64 -16.23 8.55
N VAL A 161 9.73 -16.82 8.07
CA VAL A 161 9.67 -18.06 7.30
C VAL A 161 9.60 -19.23 8.27
N ILE A 162 8.63 -20.11 8.07
CA ILE A 162 8.34 -21.27 8.91
C ILE A 162 8.52 -22.53 8.04
N GLN A 163 9.41 -23.41 8.48
CA GLN A 163 9.81 -24.60 7.71
C GLN A 163 9.20 -25.90 8.24
N SER A 164 8.63 -25.88 9.44
CA SER A 164 8.09 -27.07 10.09
C SER A 164 6.88 -26.76 10.96
N VAL A 165 6.10 -27.80 11.31
CA VAL A 165 4.96 -27.67 12.22
C VAL A 165 5.42 -27.24 13.61
N ALA A 166 6.56 -27.72 14.09
CA ALA A 166 7.11 -27.31 15.38
C ALA A 166 7.49 -25.82 15.40
N GLU A 167 8.05 -25.29 14.30
CA GLU A 167 8.29 -23.85 14.18
C GLU A 167 6.99 -23.04 14.12
N LEU A 168 5.95 -23.58 13.48
CA LEU A 168 4.62 -22.98 13.43
C LEU A 168 4.01 -22.89 14.83
N GLU A 169 4.00 -23.99 15.58
CA GLU A 169 3.53 -24.03 16.97
C GLU A 169 4.30 -23.07 17.85
N ALA A 170 5.62 -23.00 17.70
CA ALA A 170 6.46 -22.08 18.46
C ALA A 170 6.16 -20.61 18.13
N TRP A 171 5.94 -20.28 16.85
CA TRP A 171 5.57 -18.92 16.44
C TRP A 171 4.17 -18.54 16.91
N LEU A 172 3.19 -19.45 16.77
CA LEU A 172 1.82 -19.26 17.24
C LEU A 172 1.75 -19.10 18.76
N GLY A 173 2.56 -19.86 19.51
CA GLY A 173 2.66 -19.74 20.96
C GLY A 173 3.22 -18.39 21.46
N GLN A 174 3.83 -17.60 20.58
CA GLN A 174 4.29 -16.24 20.88
C GLN A 174 3.23 -15.17 20.57
N GLN A 175 2.16 -15.54 19.84
CA GLN A 175 1.12 -14.59 19.43
C GLN A 175 0.17 -14.29 20.58
N ASN A 176 -0.29 -13.03 20.65
CA ASN A 176 -1.38 -12.67 21.54
C ASN A 176 -2.72 -13.09 20.91
N ALA A 177 -3.37 -14.12 21.45
CA ALA A 177 -4.63 -14.64 20.92
C ALA A 177 -5.74 -13.58 20.77
N SER A 178 -5.77 -12.55 21.63
CA SER A 178 -6.74 -11.46 21.50
C SER A 178 -6.44 -10.55 20.31
N LEU A 179 -5.16 -10.33 19.99
CA LEU A 179 -4.74 -9.60 18.79
C LEU A 179 -4.96 -10.44 17.53
N VAL A 180 -4.69 -11.74 17.56
CA VAL A 180 -5.01 -12.65 16.45
C VAL A 180 -6.52 -12.61 16.16
N ARG A 181 -7.36 -12.66 17.20
CA ARG A 181 -8.82 -12.55 17.02
C ARG A 181 -9.28 -11.22 16.44
N LYS A 182 -8.61 -10.13 16.79
CA LYS A 182 -8.99 -8.79 16.38
C LYS A 182 -8.49 -8.45 14.97
N ASP A 183 -7.20 -8.68 14.73
CA ASP A 183 -6.49 -8.17 13.57
C ASP A 183 -6.21 -9.30 12.56
N GLY A 184 -6.00 -10.52 13.04
CA GLY A 184 -5.69 -11.70 12.23
C GLY A 184 -4.19 -11.95 12.06
N VAL A 185 -3.88 -13.10 11.48
CA VAL A 185 -2.55 -13.45 10.97
C VAL A 185 -2.68 -13.97 9.55
N VAL A 186 -1.63 -13.81 8.76
CA VAL A 186 -1.56 -14.34 7.39
C VAL A 186 -0.48 -15.41 7.31
N LEU A 187 -0.83 -16.54 6.69
CA LEU A 187 0.07 -17.62 6.37
C LEU A 187 0.01 -17.83 4.86
N GLU A 188 1.13 -17.67 4.17
CA GLU A 188 1.16 -17.82 2.71
C GLU A 188 2.38 -18.62 2.27
N GLN A 189 2.37 -19.11 1.04
CA GLN A 189 3.53 -19.75 0.43
C GLN A 189 4.75 -18.83 0.49
N ASN A 190 5.89 -19.34 0.99
CA ASN A 190 7.13 -18.58 0.93
C ASN A 190 7.74 -18.68 -0.47
N LEU A 191 8.11 -17.52 -1.03
CA LEU A 191 8.88 -17.43 -2.26
C LEU A 191 10.37 -17.15 -1.96
N LEU A 192 11.23 -17.65 -2.84
CA LEU A 192 12.66 -17.37 -2.89
C LEU A 192 12.96 -16.31 -3.96
N SER A 193 14.08 -15.59 -3.81
CA SER A 193 14.54 -14.58 -4.79
C SER A 193 13.47 -13.54 -5.16
N VAL A 194 12.76 -13.03 -4.14
CA VAL A 194 11.60 -12.17 -4.33
C VAL A 194 12.02 -10.78 -4.82
N LYS A 195 11.38 -10.32 -5.90
CA LYS A 195 11.30 -8.91 -6.28
C LYS A 195 9.88 -8.41 -5.99
N THR A 196 9.76 -7.24 -5.36
CA THR A 196 8.46 -6.62 -5.08
C THR A 196 8.26 -5.40 -5.98
N TYR A 197 7.05 -5.28 -6.52
CA TYR A 197 6.64 -4.21 -7.40
C TYR A 197 5.49 -3.43 -6.77
N SER A 198 5.54 -2.11 -6.88
CA SER A 198 4.44 -1.21 -6.53
C SER A 198 3.56 -1.01 -7.75
N VAL A 199 2.30 -1.40 -7.68
CA VAL A 199 1.34 -1.19 -8.78
C VAL A 199 0.10 -0.51 -8.24
N GLY A 200 -0.31 0.60 -8.84
CA GLY A 200 -1.37 1.39 -8.25
C GLY A 200 -1.98 2.44 -9.16
N GLN A 201 -2.99 3.11 -8.61
CA GLN A 201 -3.73 4.19 -9.24
C GLN A 201 -4.09 5.26 -8.23
N VAL A 202 -3.89 6.51 -8.62
CA VAL A 202 -4.21 7.70 -7.82
C VAL A 202 -5.13 8.64 -8.59
N ARG A 203 -6.08 9.25 -7.88
CA ARG A 203 -7.06 10.21 -8.41
C ARG A 203 -7.12 11.44 -7.52
N ILE A 204 -6.75 12.60 -8.05
CA ILE A 204 -6.84 13.91 -7.37
C ILE A 204 -7.17 14.97 -8.42
N ALA A 205 -8.05 15.92 -8.09
CA ALA A 205 -8.37 17.07 -8.95
C ALA A 205 -8.77 16.65 -10.39
N GLY A 206 -9.52 15.56 -10.53
CA GLY A 206 -9.93 15.02 -11.83
C GLY A 206 -8.82 14.37 -12.65
N ILE A 207 -7.58 14.33 -12.16
CA ILE A 207 -6.46 13.64 -12.80
C ILE A 207 -6.39 12.22 -12.25
N THR A 208 -6.49 11.23 -13.15
CA THR A 208 -6.16 9.84 -12.86
C THR A 208 -4.74 9.56 -13.34
N ALA A 209 -3.91 8.97 -12.49
CA ALA A 209 -2.61 8.43 -12.86
C ALA A 209 -2.46 6.99 -12.37
N SER A 210 -1.95 6.11 -13.22
CA SER A 210 -1.69 4.71 -12.88
C SER A 210 -0.22 4.40 -13.10
N TYR A 211 0.32 3.47 -12.30
CA TYR A 211 1.74 3.19 -12.32
C TYR A 211 2.09 1.74 -12.05
N PHE A 212 3.25 1.35 -12.55
CA PHE A 212 3.97 0.15 -12.17
C PHE A 212 5.38 0.58 -11.80
N GLY A 213 5.97 -0.04 -10.78
CA GLY A 213 7.29 0.33 -10.33
C GLY A 213 7.97 -0.73 -9.51
N THR A 214 9.30 -0.62 -9.39
CA THR A 214 10.12 -1.53 -8.60
C THR A 214 10.29 -0.95 -7.21
N GLN A 215 10.07 -1.76 -6.17
CA GLN A 215 10.43 -1.39 -4.81
C GLN A 215 11.91 -1.63 -4.57
N ASN A 216 12.57 -0.66 -3.96
CA ASN A 216 13.96 -0.74 -3.57
C ASN A 216 14.04 -0.95 -2.06
N LEU A 217 15.01 -1.74 -1.63
CA LEU A 217 15.35 -1.87 -0.21
C LEU A 217 16.53 -0.96 0.13
N THR A 218 16.52 -0.45 1.35
CA THR A 218 17.63 0.28 1.96
C THR A 218 17.96 -0.35 3.32
N ARG A 219 19.10 0.01 3.90
CA ARG A 219 19.46 -0.45 5.25
C ARG A 219 19.02 0.59 6.27
N ALA A 220 18.26 0.17 7.26
CA ALA A 220 17.92 1.00 8.41
C ALA A 220 19.12 1.17 9.35
N ASN A 221 19.01 2.09 10.32
CA ASN A 221 20.06 2.37 11.29
C ASN A 221 20.40 1.18 12.22
N ASP A 222 19.49 0.21 12.34
CA ASP A 222 19.69 -1.06 13.04
C ASP A 222 20.33 -2.16 12.16
N GLY A 223 20.60 -1.87 10.88
CA GLY A 223 21.18 -2.77 9.90
C GLY A 223 20.17 -3.62 9.12
N GLU A 224 18.90 -3.61 9.51
CA GLU A 224 17.83 -4.37 8.86
C GLU A 224 17.52 -3.83 7.47
N ALA A 225 17.12 -4.71 6.56
CA ALA A 225 16.66 -4.32 5.23
C ALA A 225 15.21 -3.86 5.31
N VAL A 226 14.96 -2.59 4.97
CA VAL A 226 13.63 -1.97 4.98
C VAL A 226 13.32 -1.36 3.62
N TYR A 227 12.08 -0.93 3.43
CA TYR A 227 11.67 -0.21 2.22
C TYR A 227 12.49 1.09 2.07
N GLY A 228 13.04 1.31 0.87
CA GLY A 228 13.91 2.45 0.53
C GLY A 228 13.33 3.37 -0.55
N GLY A 229 12.06 3.19 -0.91
CA GLY A 229 11.40 3.91 -1.99
C GLY A 229 11.05 3.03 -3.19
N SER A 230 10.32 3.60 -4.15
CA SER A 230 9.92 2.94 -5.38
C SER A 230 10.28 3.77 -6.60
N ASP A 231 10.82 3.14 -7.64
CA ASP A 231 10.94 3.73 -8.98
C ASP A 231 9.67 3.44 -9.78
N LEU A 232 8.84 4.46 -9.99
CA LEU A 232 7.52 4.32 -10.61
C LEU A 232 7.56 4.83 -12.06
N TRP A 233 6.95 4.05 -12.95
CA TRP A 233 6.57 4.45 -14.30
C TRP A 233 5.10 4.81 -14.30
N LEU A 234 4.79 6.10 -14.44
CA LEU A 234 3.43 6.61 -14.35
C LEU A 234 2.91 7.04 -15.71
N VAL A 235 1.63 6.80 -15.92
CA VAL A 235 0.87 7.33 -17.05
C VAL A 235 -0.29 8.18 -16.54
N ARG A 236 -0.67 9.19 -17.32
CA ARG A 236 -1.98 9.83 -17.17
C ARG A 236 -3.03 8.86 -17.70
N GLY A 237 -3.92 8.39 -16.85
CA GLY A 237 -4.97 7.44 -17.19
C GLY A 237 -5.01 6.25 -16.25
N ASP A 238 -5.90 5.31 -16.58
CA ASP A 238 -6.20 4.12 -15.79
C ASP A 238 -5.21 2.97 -16.04
N TYR A 239 -5.50 1.78 -15.48
CA TYR A 239 -4.69 0.58 -15.72
C TYR A 239 -4.68 0.14 -17.19
N ALA A 240 -5.73 0.42 -17.97
CA ALA A 240 -5.74 0.12 -19.40
C ALA A 240 -4.75 1.02 -20.15
N ALA A 241 -4.70 2.32 -19.82
CA ALA A 241 -3.68 3.23 -20.33
C ALA A 241 -2.26 2.78 -19.94
N LEU A 242 -2.06 2.32 -18.69
CA LEU A 242 -0.77 1.82 -18.23
C LEU A 242 -0.34 0.57 -19.00
N LEU A 243 -1.26 -0.39 -19.19
CA LEU A 243 -1.01 -1.60 -19.97
C LEU A 243 -0.64 -1.30 -21.42
N GLN A 244 -1.11 -0.21 -22.03
CA GLN A 244 -0.71 0.17 -23.38
C GLN A 244 0.75 0.65 -23.47
N GLN A 245 1.32 1.15 -22.37
CA GLN A 245 2.70 1.63 -22.33
C GLN A 245 3.72 0.54 -21.95
N MET A 246 3.26 -0.57 -21.38
CA MET A 246 4.10 -1.65 -20.88
C MET A 246 4.19 -2.81 -21.87
N ASN A 247 5.41 -3.06 -22.36
CA ASN A 247 5.71 -4.16 -23.26
C ASN A 247 6.16 -5.43 -22.53
N GLU A 248 6.73 -5.28 -21.33
CA GLU A 248 7.36 -6.38 -20.60
C GLU A 248 6.27 -7.30 -19.97
N PRO A 249 6.29 -8.63 -20.23
CA PRO A 249 5.26 -9.54 -19.77
C PRO A 249 5.02 -9.56 -18.25
N LEU A 250 6.07 -9.49 -17.44
CA LEU A 250 5.95 -9.48 -15.97
C LEU A 250 5.25 -8.21 -15.49
N ALA A 251 5.62 -7.04 -15.99
CA ALA A 251 4.98 -5.77 -15.65
C ALA A 251 3.50 -5.81 -16.01
N ARG A 252 3.17 -6.32 -17.21
CA ARG A 252 1.77 -6.51 -17.63
C ARG A 252 1.01 -7.48 -16.74
N ALA A 253 1.65 -8.57 -16.30
CA ALA A 253 1.04 -9.52 -15.37
C ALA A 253 0.78 -8.87 -14.01
N ALA A 254 1.77 -8.19 -13.43
CA ALA A 254 1.64 -7.49 -12.16
C ALA A 254 0.53 -6.42 -12.19
N ILE A 255 0.42 -5.66 -13.29
CA ILE A 255 -0.67 -4.69 -13.48
C ILE A 255 -2.03 -5.35 -13.53
N ARG A 256 -2.18 -6.48 -14.23
CA ARG A 256 -3.45 -7.21 -14.26
C ARG A 256 -3.80 -7.79 -12.90
N GLN A 257 -2.82 -8.31 -12.16
CA GLN A 257 -3.01 -8.84 -10.82
C GLN A 257 -3.52 -7.77 -9.87
N ALA A 258 -2.86 -6.61 -9.82
CA ALA A 258 -3.29 -5.49 -9.00
C ALA A 258 -4.66 -4.94 -9.42
N ALA A 259 -4.92 -4.77 -10.71
CA ALA A 259 -6.20 -4.29 -11.21
C ALA A 259 -7.36 -5.24 -10.85
N LEU A 260 -7.17 -6.56 -10.99
CA LEU A 260 -8.20 -7.54 -10.63
C LEU A 260 -8.41 -7.61 -9.11
N TYR A 261 -7.34 -7.50 -8.33
CA TYR A 261 -7.42 -7.45 -6.86
C TYR A 261 -8.23 -6.25 -6.37
N GLU A 262 -8.02 -5.07 -6.96
CA GLU A 262 -8.78 -3.86 -6.63
C GLU A 262 -10.24 -3.95 -7.10
N GLN A 263 -10.48 -4.51 -8.28
CA GLN A 263 -11.83 -4.79 -8.76
C GLN A 263 -12.57 -5.78 -7.85
N ALA A 264 -11.87 -6.79 -7.32
CA ALA A 264 -12.43 -7.72 -6.35
C ALA A 264 -12.85 -7.01 -5.05
N ALA A 265 -12.04 -6.05 -4.57
CA ALA A 265 -12.40 -5.26 -3.39
C ALA A 265 -13.65 -4.41 -3.64
N GLU A 266 -13.72 -3.72 -4.77
CA GLU A 266 -14.90 -2.93 -5.17
C GLU A 266 -16.17 -3.79 -5.32
N ALA A 267 -16.05 -5.01 -5.86
CA ALA A 267 -17.17 -5.91 -6.06
C ALA A 267 -17.64 -6.62 -4.77
N ALA A 268 -16.71 -6.96 -3.87
CA ALA A 268 -17.01 -7.74 -2.67
C ALA A 268 -17.45 -6.88 -1.49
N PHE A 269 -17.03 -5.60 -1.43
CA PHE A 269 -17.22 -4.76 -0.25
C PHE A 269 -17.99 -3.46 -0.58
N PRO A 270 -19.33 -3.48 -0.48
CA PRO A 270 -20.14 -2.28 -0.66
C PRO A 270 -19.70 -1.13 0.26
N GLY A 271 -19.60 0.06 -0.31
CA GLY A 271 -19.12 1.26 0.41
C GLY A 271 -17.59 1.40 0.45
N PHE A 272 -16.84 0.50 -0.19
CA PHE A 272 -15.42 0.71 -0.43
C PHE A 272 -15.19 1.92 -1.33
N ILE A 273 -14.33 2.84 -0.88
CA ILE A 273 -13.90 4.02 -1.63
C ILE A 273 -12.38 4.10 -1.57
N ALA A 274 -11.72 4.36 -2.69
CA ALA A 274 -10.30 4.66 -2.71
C ALA A 274 -9.94 5.66 -3.80
N SER A 275 -9.32 6.76 -3.42
CA SER A 275 -8.68 7.72 -4.34
C SER A 275 -7.21 7.43 -4.56
N ARG A 276 -6.57 6.73 -3.60
CA ARG A 276 -5.22 6.19 -3.72
C ARG A 276 -5.26 4.69 -3.53
N ARG A 277 -4.79 3.95 -4.52
CA ARG A 277 -4.66 2.50 -4.50
C ARG A 277 -3.22 2.10 -4.81
N ASN A 278 -2.64 1.22 -3.99
CA ASN A 278 -1.32 0.63 -4.21
C ASN A 278 -1.34 -0.82 -3.77
N CYS A 279 -0.93 -1.73 -4.64
CA CYS A 279 -0.73 -3.14 -4.37
C CYS A 279 0.77 -3.46 -4.45
N ASP A 280 1.24 -4.23 -3.47
CA ASP A 280 2.58 -4.80 -3.48
C ASP A 280 2.50 -6.16 -4.16
N VAL A 281 3.05 -6.27 -5.37
CA VAL A 281 3.05 -7.51 -6.16
C VAL A 281 4.43 -8.16 -6.06
N ALA A 282 4.49 -9.38 -5.54
CA ALA A 282 5.71 -10.16 -5.52
C ALA A 282 5.87 -10.98 -6.80
N VAL A 283 7.11 -11.15 -7.23
CA VAL A 283 7.53 -12.18 -8.17
C VAL A 283 8.71 -12.92 -7.55
N GLY A 284 8.65 -14.25 -7.51
CA GLY A 284 9.71 -15.06 -6.95
C GLY A 284 9.59 -16.52 -7.38
N ILE A 285 10.42 -17.37 -6.79
CA ILE A 285 10.48 -18.80 -7.09
C ILE A 285 9.87 -19.58 -5.94
N ASP A 286 8.92 -20.47 -6.23
CA ASP A 286 8.32 -21.34 -5.22
C ASP A 286 9.25 -22.53 -4.86
N PRO A 287 8.93 -23.31 -3.81
CA PRO A 287 9.78 -24.44 -3.40
C PRO A 287 9.97 -25.53 -4.46
N THR A 288 9.13 -25.56 -5.51
CA THR A 288 9.24 -26.51 -6.63
C THR A 288 10.13 -25.99 -7.76
N GLY A 289 10.61 -24.75 -7.65
CA GLY A 289 11.42 -24.08 -8.68
C GLY A 289 10.58 -23.32 -9.71
N GLN A 290 9.26 -23.21 -9.55
CA GLN A 290 8.39 -22.50 -10.48
C GLN A 290 8.29 -21.03 -10.12
N GLN A 291 8.36 -20.15 -11.13
CA GLN A 291 8.11 -18.72 -10.93
C GLN A 291 6.63 -18.50 -10.58
N ARG A 292 6.39 -17.75 -9.51
CA ARG A 292 5.07 -17.30 -9.06
C ARG A 292 5.04 -15.80 -8.95
N SER A 293 3.85 -15.23 -9.15
CA SER A 293 3.57 -13.84 -8.83
C SER A 293 2.20 -13.70 -8.19
N GLY A 294 2.05 -12.71 -7.32
CA GLY A 294 0.78 -12.42 -6.68
C GLY A 294 0.84 -11.14 -5.86
N VAL A 295 -0.33 -10.52 -5.66
CA VAL A 295 -0.51 -9.42 -4.72
C VAL A 295 -0.28 -9.96 -3.30
N LEU A 296 0.69 -9.37 -2.60
CA LEU A 296 0.97 -9.68 -1.20
C LEU A 296 0.03 -8.91 -0.27
N GLU A 297 -0.18 -7.63 -0.57
CA GLU A 297 -0.98 -6.73 0.23
C GLU A 297 -1.38 -5.46 -0.53
N GLN A 298 -2.39 -4.76 -0.01
CA GLN A 298 -2.81 -3.44 -0.48
C GLN A 298 -2.43 -2.34 0.53
N SER A 299 -2.35 -1.11 0.02
CA SER A 299 -2.20 0.11 0.81
C SER A 299 -3.09 1.23 0.27
N TRP A 300 -4.27 1.40 0.88
CA TRP A 300 -5.22 2.50 0.62
C TRP A 300 -5.06 3.70 1.57
N ARG A 301 -3.82 4.12 1.80
CA ARG A 301 -3.47 5.25 2.69
C ARG A 301 -2.27 6.01 2.16
N ILE A 302 -1.97 7.19 2.68
CA ILE A 302 -0.68 7.85 2.39
C ILE A 302 0.50 6.96 2.86
N GLY A 303 1.58 6.91 2.09
CA GLY A 303 2.75 6.08 2.39
C GLY A 303 3.98 6.39 1.53
N GLY A 304 4.97 5.49 1.57
CA GLY A 304 6.30 5.71 0.98
C GLY A 304 6.34 5.88 -0.54
N ALA A 305 5.28 5.55 -1.29
CA ALA A 305 5.18 5.86 -2.73
C ALA A 305 4.45 7.19 -3.01
N SER A 306 3.78 7.78 -2.02
CA SER A 306 2.94 8.96 -2.21
C SER A 306 3.69 10.21 -2.63
N SER A 307 4.98 10.34 -2.26
CA SER A 307 5.79 11.44 -2.76
C SER A 307 5.95 11.40 -4.28
N ALA A 308 6.25 10.23 -4.84
CA ALA A 308 6.36 10.02 -6.28
C ALA A 308 5.00 10.23 -6.99
N GLU A 309 3.92 9.69 -6.44
CA GLU A 309 2.56 9.86 -6.96
C GLU A 309 2.14 11.34 -7.06
N ILE A 310 2.32 12.11 -5.98
CA ILE A 310 1.85 13.49 -5.91
C ILE A 310 2.68 14.40 -6.82
N HIS A 311 4.00 14.21 -6.87
CA HIS A 311 4.85 15.02 -7.76
C HIS A 311 4.59 14.66 -9.24
N ALA A 312 4.21 13.42 -9.54
CA ALA A 312 3.76 13.05 -10.89
C ALA A 312 2.43 13.73 -11.26
N LEU A 313 1.48 13.80 -10.32
CA LEU A 313 0.23 14.52 -10.52
C LEU A 313 0.44 16.03 -10.70
N GLU A 314 1.38 16.65 -9.98
CA GLU A 314 1.79 18.04 -10.20
C GLU A 314 2.34 18.25 -11.62
N ALA A 315 3.21 17.36 -12.10
CA ALA A 315 3.72 17.44 -13.46
C ALA A 315 2.61 17.27 -14.51
N PHE A 316 1.68 16.35 -14.30
CA PHE A 316 0.50 16.20 -15.16
C PHE A 316 -0.46 17.40 -15.07
N ALA A 317 -0.62 18.03 -13.93
CA ALA A 317 -1.44 19.24 -13.81
C ALA A 317 -0.81 20.42 -14.56
N ALA A 318 0.52 20.55 -14.49
CA ALA A 318 1.27 21.63 -15.12
C ALA A 318 1.32 21.53 -16.66
N ASP A 319 1.37 20.31 -17.21
CA ASP A 319 1.39 20.07 -18.66
C ASP A 319 0.31 19.04 -19.07
N PRO A 320 -0.83 19.48 -19.62
CA PRO A 320 -1.88 18.59 -20.12
C PRO A 320 -1.43 17.65 -21.25
N THR A 321 -0.36 17.99 -21.97
CA THR A 321 0.18 17.17 -23.06
C THR A 321 1.07 16.05 -22.54
N LEU A 322 1.60 16.16 -21.31
CA LEU A 322 2.39 15.12 -20.68
C LEU A 322 1.52 13.89 -20.37
N GLN A 323 1.85 12.77 -21.04
CA GLN A 323 1.11 11.50 -20.91
C GLN A 323 1.80 10.48 -20.01
N ARG A 324 3.12 10.59 -19.82
CA ARG A 324 3.90 9.59 -19.08
C ARG A 324 5.21 10.18 -18.56
N LEU A 325 5.64 9.71 -17.40
CA LEU A 325 6.89 10.13 -16.74
C LEU A 325 7.40 9.03 -15.79
N GLN A 326 8.59 9.22 -15.26
CA GLN A 326 9.09 8.44 -14.13
C GLN A 326 9.11 9.29 -12.86
N ALA A 327 8.72 8.70 -11.74
CA ALA A 327 8.87 9.30 -10.42
C ALA A 327 9.44 8.29 -9.43
N SER A 328 10.52 8.66 -8.75
CA SER A 328 11.13 7.82 -7.72
C SER A 328 10.86 8.43 -6.35
N SER A 329 10.32 7.64 -5.43
CA SER A 329 10.46 7.95 -4.00
C SER A 329 11.74 7.33 -3.48
N TRP A 330 12.36 7.95 -2.48
CA TRP A 330 13.67 7.53 -2.01
C TRP A 330 13.82 7.79 -0.51
N GLU A 331 14.32 6.78 0.21
CA GLU A 331 14.65 6.86 1.63
C GLU A 331 16.06 6.34 1.88
N ALA A 332 16.84 7.07 2.68
CA ALA A 332 18.16 6.65 3.13
C ALA A 332 18.36 6.95 4.61
N TYR A 333 18.95 6.00 5.31
CA TYR A 333 19.24 6.08 6.74
C TYR A 333 20.72 6.38 6.96
N GLY A 334 21.04 7.01 8.10
CA GLY A 334 22.40 7.39 8.50
C GLY A 334 22.69 8.88 8.38
N ASP A 335 23.76 9.32 9.04
CA ASP A 335 24.10 10.74 9.24
C ASP A 335 24.58 11.46 7.97
N THR A 336 25.11 10.73 7.00
CA THR A 336 25.77 11.29 5.80
C THR A 336 25.24 10.66 4.51
N PRO A 337 23.95 10.89 4.20
CA PRO A 337 23.32 10.33 3.01
C PRO A 337 23.91 10.97 1.75
N ILE A 338 24.31 10.15 0.78
CA ILE A 338 24.67 10.64 -0.56
C ILE A 338 23.36 10.82 -1.32
N ILE A 339 22.90 12.06 -1.43
CA ILE A 339 21.66 12.40 -2.15
C ILE A 339 21.90 12.22 -3.67
N PRO A 340 21.16 11.32 -4.35
CA PRO A 340 21.30 11.15 -5.79
C PRO A 340 20.98 12.42 -6.57
N GLN A 341 21.63 12.61 -7.73
CA GLN A 341 21.35 13.73 -8.60
C GLN A 341 19.86 13.77 -9.00
N GLY A 342 19.28 14.98 -8.96
CA GLY A 342 17.88 15.22 -9.33
C GLY A 342 16.85 14.89 -8.23
N VAL A 343 17.29 14.39 -7.07
CA VAL A 343 16.41 14.21 -5.91
C VAL A 343 16.15 15.56 -5.23
N SER A 344 14.87 15.89 -5.10
CA SER A 344 14.39 16.94 -4.21
C SER A 344 14.19 16.35 -2.81
N VAL A 345 14.87 16.93 -1.82
CA VAL A 345 14.75 16.49 -0.42
C VAL A 345 13.43 16.99 0.16
N LEU A 346 12.67 16.07 0.75
CA LEU A 346 11.41 16.34 1.46
C LEU A 346 11.62 16.39 2.97
N TYR A 347 12.59 15.62 3.47
CA TYR A 347 12.97 15.60 4.88
C TYR A 347 14.44 15.18 5.01
N LEU A 348 15.15 15.81 5.95
CA LEU A 348 16.49 15.45 6.38
C LEU A 348 16.56 15.74 7.89
N GLY A 349 16.73 14.70 8.70
CA GLY A 349 16.79 14.88 10.15
C GLY A 349 16.94 13.59 10.93
N ASP A 350 17.08 13.73 12.25
CA ASP A 350 17.14 12.62 13.20
C ASP A 350 15.77 12.45 13.88
N ALA A 351 15.15 11.29 13.69
CA ALA A 351 13.86 10.96 14.27
C ALA A 351 14.05 10.00 15.46
N PRO A 352 13.52 10.28 16.66
CA PRO A 352 13.85 9.54 17.90
C PRO A 352 13.72 8.01 17.85
N SER A 353 12.77 7.47 17.06
CA SER A 353 12.55 6.03 16.91
C SER A 353 13.26 5.39 15.71
N THR A 354 13.73 6.22 14.77
CA THR A 354 14.20 5.80 13.45
C THR A 354 15.68 6.09 13.26
N GLY A 355 16.22 7.04 14.02
CA GLY A 355 17.53 7.64 13.82
C GLY A 355 17.55 8.62 12.64
N PRO A 356 18.75 8.99 12.18
CA PRO A 356 18.97 9.81 10.99
C PRO A 356 18.32 9.20 9.75
N ILE A 357 17.51 10.00 9.06
CA ILE A 357 16.81 9.61 7.83
C ILE A 357 16.68 10.81 6.87
N THR A 358 16.80 10.50 5.58
CA THR A 358 16.51 11.42 4.47
C THR A 358 15.44 10.83 3.58
N ILE A 359 14.45 11.65 3.25
CA ILE A 359 13.37 11.29 2.35
C ILE A 359 13.40 12.26 1.18
N GLY A 360 13.34 11.72 -0.04
CA GLY A 360 13.40 12.48 -1.26
C GLY A 360 12.47 11.96 -2.35
N VAL A 361 12.35 12.76 -3.39
CA VAL A 361 11.59 12.43 -4.59
C VAL A 361 12.34 12.92 -5.82
N ARG A 362 12.26 12.18 -6.92
CA ARG A 362 12.83 12.57 -8.21
C ARG A 362 11.81 12.39 -9.31
N ILE A 363 11.66 13.38 -10.18
CA ILE A 363 10.90 13.27 -11.44
C ILE A 363 11.89 13.22 -12.59
N SER A 364 11.67 12.28 -13.50
CA SER A 364 12.52 12.07 -14.67
C SER A 364 11.66 11.84 -15.92
N PRO A 365 12.18 12.14 -17.13
CA PRO A 365 11.52 11.76 -18.37
C PRO A 365 11.30 10.24 -18.45
N TRP A 366 10.24 9.83 -19.13
CA TRP A 366 9.94 8.41 -19.33
C TRP A 366 11.07 7.69 -20.08
N GLN A 367 11.60 6.64 -19.47
CA GLN A 367 12.42 5.63 -20.12
C GLN A 367 11.73 4.28 -19.95
N GLN A 368 11.80 3.39 -20.94
CA GLN A 368 11.22 2.06 -20.78
C GLN A 368 11.89 1.34 -19.60
N PRO A 369 11.14 0.58 -18.77
CA PRO A 369 11.74 -0.23 -17.72
C PRO A 369 12.82 -1.14 -18.32
N ALA A 370 14.01 -1.14 -17.74
CA ALA A 370 15.05 -2.09 -18.14
C ALA A 370 14.52 -3.52 -17.97
N LYS A 371 14.90 -4.44 -18.87
CA LYS A 371 14.57 -5.85 -18.69
C LYS A 371 15.20 -6.32 -17.36
N PRO A 372 14.44 -6.99 -16.49
CA PRO A 372 14.87 -7.35 -15.13
C PRO A 372 16.01 -8.36 -15.07
#